data_AF-A0A417WHP7-F1
#
_entry.id   AF-A0A417WHP7-F1
#
_cell.length_a   1.000
_cell.length_b   1.000
_cell.length_c   1.000
_cell.angle_alpha   90.00
_cell.angle_beta   90.00
_cell.angle_gamma   90.00
#
_symmetry.space_group_name_H-M   'P 1'
#
loop_
_entity.id
_entity.type
_entity.pdbx_description
1 polymer ?
#
loop_
_entity_poly.entity_id
_entity_poly.type
_entity_poly.pdbx_seq_one_letter_code
_entity_poly.pdbx_strand_id
1 'polypeptide(L)'
;MEKIFLPFERENTATISGHTGTGLGLAVTKRYIDAMGGEIHVSSEVGKGTEIIVSLHQKLSEKPEKDAEAVSLEEAKKTFYGKRLLIVEDNDLNREIEAAILEDAGFLG
;
A
#
# COMPACT_ATOMS: atom_id res chain seq x y z
N MET A 1 20.61 14.77 -12.02
CA MET A 1 20.06 14.29 -10.74
C MET A 1 19.11 13.09 -10.92
N GLU A 2 19.03 12.47 -12.10
CA GLU A 2 18.07 11.40 -12.39
C GLU A 2 18.49 10.01 -11.86
N LYS A 3 19.79 9.81 -11.62
CA LYS A 3 20.33 8.51 -11.20
C LYS A 3 19.77 8.03 -9.86
N ILE A 4 19.38 8.92 -8.95
CA ILE A 4 18.82 8.55 -7.64
C ILE A 4 17.48 7.79 -7.74
N PHE A 5 16.81 7.85 -8.90
CA PHE A 5 15.58 7.12 -9.17
C PHE A 5 15.80 5.78 -9.86
N LEU A 6 17.05 5.47 -10.26
CA LEU A 6 17.38 4.17 -10.80
C LEU A 6 17.46 3.15 -9.65
N PRO A 7 16.96 1.92 -9.85
CA PRO A 7 17.07 0.86 -8.86
C PRO A 7 18.53 0.63 -8.46
N PHE A 8 18.78 0.43 -7.17
CA PHE A 8 20.08 0.06 -6.60
C PHE A 8 21.17 1.14 -6.69
N GLU A 9 20.86 2.35 -7.17
CA GLU A 9 21.81 3.47 -7.18
C GLU A 9 22.08 4.01 -5.77
N ARG A 10 23.37 4.27 -5.49
CA ARG A 10 23.87 4.73 -4.18
C ARG A 10 25.03 5.70 -4.38
N GLU A 11 25.09 6.74 -3.55
CA GLU A 11 26.08 7.84 -3.66
C GLU A 11 27.53 7.38 -3.41
N ASN A 12 27.76 6.26 -2.71
CA ASN A 12 29.11 5.72 -2.52
C ASN A 12 29.10 4.19 -2.40
N THR A 13 29.95 3.55 -3.20
CA THR A 13 30.23 2.10 -3.27
C THR A 13 31.15 1.59 -2.14
N ALA A 14 31.30 2.34 -1.05
CA ALA A 14 31.98 1.87 0.14
C ALA A 14 30.92 1.40 1.14
N THR A 15 31.00 0.13 1.53
CA THR A 15 30.29 -0.47 2.66
C THR A 15 30.58 0.29 3.95
N ILE A 16 29.88 1.40 4.16
CA ILE A 16 29.85 2.13 5.43
C ILE A 16 28.87 1.38 6.33
N SER A 17 29.44 0.48 7.13
CA SER A 17 28.99 0.09 8.47
C SER A 17 27.49 0.32 8.76
N GLY A 18 26.71 -0.75 8.64
CA GLY A 18 25.45 -0.93 9.38
C GLY A 18 24.18 -0.31 8.80
N HIS A 19 24.24 0.52 7.74
CA HIS A 19 23.04 1.14 7.17
C HIS A 19 22.52 0.36 5.95
N THR A 20 21.53 -0.49 6.21
CA THR A 20 20.86 -1.39 5.26
C THR A 20 19.80 -0.66 4.44
N GLY A 21 20.22 -0.02 3.34
CA GLY A 21 19.32 0.44 2.28
C GLY A 21 19.58 -0.31 0.98
N THR A 22 18.56 -0.94 0.40
CA THR A 22 18.68 -1.67 -0.89
C THR A 22 18.86 -0.73 -2.10
N GLY A 23 18.76 0.59 -1.91
CA GLY A 23 18.75 1.56 -3.01
C GLY A 23 17.45 1.53 -3.83
N LEU A 24 16.38 0.91 -3.31
CA LEU A 24 15.10 0.79 -4.01
C LEU A 24 14.09 1.87 -3.63
N GLY A 25 14.26 2.56 -2.50
CA GLY A 25 13.26 3.46 -1.94
C GLY A 25 12.79 4.54 -2.93
N LEU A 26 13.72 5.34 -3.46
CA LEU A 26 13.39 6.41 -4.40
C LEU A 26 12.89 5.90 -5.76
N ALA A 27 13.41 4.76 -6.23
CA ALA A 27 12.91 4.12 -7.45
C ALA A 27 11.44 3.71 -7.30
N VAL A 28 11.07 3.13 -6.15
CA VAL A 28 9.68 2.77 -5.83
C VAL A 28 8.81 4.01 -5.68
N THR A 29 9.28 5.04 -4.95
CA THR A 29 8.57 6.31 -4.80
C THR A 29 8.28 6.96 -6.14
N LYS A 30 9.27 7.04 -7.04
CA LYS A 30 9.08 7.61 -8.38
C LYS A 30 8.01 6.86 -9.17
N ARG A 31 8.04 5.52 -9.15
CA ARG A 31 7.03 4.69 -9.83
C ARG A 31 5.61 4.94 -9.31
N TYR A 32 5.43 5.09 -8.00
CA TYR A 32 4.12 5.43 -7.44
C TYR A 32 3.65 6.82 -7.86
N ILE A 33 4.52 7.83 -7.77
CA ILE A 33 4.19 9.21 -8.16
C ILE A 33 3.82 9.27 -9.65
N ASP A 34 4.59 8.61 -10.51
CA ASP A 34 4.32 8.54 -11.94
C ASP A 34 2.99 7.81 -12.23
N ALA A 35 2.72 6.69 -11.54
CA ALA A 35 1.46 5.96 -11.64
C ALA A 35 0.25 6.80 -11.18
N MET A 36 0.47 7.73 -10.24
CA MET A 36 -0.54 8.68 -9.78
C MET A 36 -0.66 9.91 -10.69
N GLY A 37 0.07 9.98 -11.81
CA GLY A 37 0.10 11.16 -12.69
C GLY A 37 0.66 12.41 -12.01
N GLY A 38 1.54 12.21 -11.03
CA GLY A 38 2.21 13.27 -10.29
C GLY A 38 3.62 13.54 -10.79
N GLU A 39 4.29 14.45 -10.10
CA GLU A 39 5.67 14.85 -10.39
C GLU A 39 6.50 14.85 -9.11
N ILE A 40 7.80 14.59 -9.25
CA ILE A 40 8.77 14.70 -8.17
C ILE A 40 9.98 15.48 -8.64
N HIS A 41 10.37 16.48 -7.85
CA HIS A 41 11.53 17.33 -8.08
C HIS A 41 12.50 17.22 -6.91
N VAL A 42 13.80 17.20 -7.20
CA VAL A 42 14.84 17.11 -6.16
C VAL A 42 15.88 18.18 -6.44
N SER A 43 16.18 18.97 -5.42
CA SER A 43 17.24 19.97 -5.41
C SER A 43 18.14 19.71 -4.21
N SER A 44 19.45 19.62 -4.40
CA SER A 44 20.39 19.35 -3.31
C SER A 44 21.69 20.11 -3.56
N GLU A 45 22.23 20.68 -2.50
CA GLU A 45 23.54 21.30 -2.51
C GLU A 45 24.32 20.86 -1.26
N VAL A 46 25.55 20.40 -1.49
CA VAL A 46 26.44 19.91 -0.42
C VAL A 46 26.64 21.00 0.62
N GLY A 47 26.40 20.68 1.88
CA GLY A 47 26.50 21.63 2.99
C GLY A 47 25.30 22.58 3.15
N LYS A 48 24.31 22.56 2.24
CA LYS A 48 23.03 23.30 2.38
C LYS A 48 21.81 22.40 2.55
N GLY A 49 21.95 21.11 2.20
CA GLY A 49 20.90 20.11 2.38
C GLY A 49 20.21 19.74 1.08
N THR A 50 19.06 19.06 1.22
CA THR A 50 18.28 18.51 0.12
C THR A 50 16.81 18.87 0.29
N GLU A 51 16.20 19.36 -0.78
CA GLU A 51 14.78 19.61 -0.93
C GLU A 51 14.20 18.59 -1.92
N ILE A 52 13.06 17.99 -1.54
CA ILE A 52 12.30 17.06 -2.37
C ILE A 52 10.86 17.55 -2.41
N ILE A 53 10.36 17.83 -3.60
CA ILE A 53 9.00 18.32 -3.84
C ILE A 53 8.23 17.22 -4.57
N VAL A 54 7.07 16.84 -4.04
CA VAL A 54 6.15 15.88 -4.66
C VAL A 54 4.83 16.58 -4.94
N SER A 55 4.36 16.49 -6.18
CA SER A 55 3.11 17.09 -6.64
C SER A 55 2.18 15.99 -7.12
N LEU A 56 0.98 15.90 -6.53
CA LEU A 56 -0.03 14.90 -6.87
C LEU A 56 -1.34 15.60 -7.24
N HIS A 57 -1.94 15.20 -8.37
CA HIS A 57 -3.22 15.71 -8.81
C HIS A 57 -4.33 14.80 -8.27
N GLN A 58 -4.92 15.17 -7.13
CA GLN A 58 -6.02 14.41 -6.53
C GLN A 58 -7.31 15.22 -6.57
N LYS A 59 -8.43 14.53 -6.82
CA LYS A 59 -9.75 15.16 -6.66
C LYS A 59 -10.01 15.32 -5.16
N LEU A 60 -10.44 16.51 -4.76
CA LEU A 60 -11.01 16.70 -3.44
C LEU A 60 -12.28 15.85 -3.36
N SER A 61 -12.37 14.99 -2.35
CA SER A 61 -13.62 14.26 -2.12
C SER A 61 -14.71 15.25 -1.74
N GLU A 62 -15.83 15.24 -2.46
CA GLU A 62 -16.96 16.17 -2.25
C GLU A 62 -17.68 15.92 -0.91
N LYS A 63 -17.39 14.79 -0.26
CA LYS A 63 -17.81 14.46 1.10
C LYS A 63 -16.66 13.69 1.77
N PRO A 64 -16.35 13.89 3.06
CA PRO A 64 -15.80 12.76 3.82
C PRO A 64 -16.80 11.63 3.60
N GLU A 65 -16.35 10.44 3.17
CA GLU A 65 -17.23 9.28 3.20
C GLU A 65 -17.95 9.35 4.55
N LYS A 66 -19.28 9.50 4.53
CA LYS A 66 -20.06 9.12 5.71
C LYS A 66 -19.47 7.76 6.06
N ASP A 67 -18.93 7.63 7.29
CA ASP A 67 -18.47 6.36 7.84
C ASP A 67 -19.34 5.29 7.21
N ALA A 68 -18.76 4.45 6.34
CA ALA A 68 -19.51 3.47 5.56
C ALA A 68 -20.52 2.86 6.54
N GLU A 69 -21.81 3.24 6.40
CA GLU A 69 -22.78 3.06 7.49
C GLU A 69 -22.64 1.61 7.89
N ALA A 70 -22.12 1.37 9.11
CA ALA A 70 -21.56 0.08 9.48
C ALA A 70 -22.63 -0.95 9.15
N VAL A 71 -22.40 -1.69 8.05
CA VAL A 71 -23.43 -2.58 7.50
C VAL A 71 -23.76 -3.51 8.65
N SER A 72 -25.01 -3.49 9.10
CA SER A 72 -25.36 -4.29 10.25
C SER A 72 -25.07 -5.75 9.92
N LEU A 73 -24.60 -6.53 10.89
CA LEU A 73 -24.33 -7.96 10.70
C LEU A 73 -25.55 -8.68 10.09
N GLU A 74 -26.77 -8.20 10.38
CA GLU A 74 -28.02 -8.70 9.81
C GLU A 74 -28.20 -8.38 8.31
N GLU A 75 -27.79 -7.20 7.85
CA GLU A 75 -27.82 -6.85 6.42
C GLU A 75 -26.73 -7.56 5.63
N ALA A 76 -25.55 -7.73 6.23
CA ALA A 76 -24.48 -8.54 5.67
C ALA A 76 -24.95 -10.00 5.51
N LYS A 77 -25.52 -10.61 6.56
CA LYS A 77 -26.07 -11.98 6.51
C LYS A 77 -27.10 -12.16 5.39
N LYS A 78 -28.03 -11.21 5.20
CA LYS A 78 -29.00 -11.25 4.09
C LYS A 78 -28.34 -11.21 2.70
N THR A 79 -27.24 -10.48 2.57
CA THR A 79 -26.53 -10.32 1.29
C THR A 79 -25.83 -11.61 0.86
N PHE A 80 -25.32 -12.36 1.84
CA PHE A 80 -24.50 -13.55 1.59
C PHE A 80 -25.23 -14.88 1.79
N TYR A 81 -26.48 -14.85 2.28
CA TYR A 81 -27.31 -16.04 2.41
C TYR A 81 -27.43 -16.81 1.09
N GLY A 82 -27.07 -18.10 1.10
CA GLY A 82 -27.14 -18.99 -0.06
C GLY A 82 -26.07 -18.75 -1.14
N LYS A 83 -25.04 -17.94 -0.88
CA LYS A 83 -23.88 -17.79 -1.76
C LYS A 83 -22.84 -18.89 -1.49
N ARG A 84 -22.01 -19.17 -2.49
CA ARG A 84 -20.86 -20.09 -2.35
C ARG A 84 -19.59 -19.27 -2.17
N LEU A 85 -18.82 -19.58 -1.14
CA LEU A 85 -17.54 -18.95 -0.85
C LEU A 85 -16.40 -19.88 -1.30
N LEU A 86 -15.34 -19.31 -1.89
CA LEU A 86 -14.09 -20.01 -2.19
C LEU A 86 -12.98 -19.37 -1.36
N ILE A 87 -12.41 -20.12 -0.43
CA ILE A 87 -11.27 -19.70 0.38
C ILE A 87 -10.01 -20.22 -0.30
N VAL A 88 -9.05 -19.32 -0.56
CA VAL A 88 -7.75 -19.67 -1.16
C VAL A 88 -6.66 -19.18 -0.22
N GLU A 89 -6.13 -20.12 0.55
CA GLU A 89 -5.10 -19.87 1.55
C GLU A 89 -4.13 -21.08 1.57
N ASP A 90 -2.83 -20.82 1.68
CA ASP A 90 -1.73 -21.77 1.46
C ASP A 90 -1.30 -22.57 2.71
N ASN A 91 -1.84 -22.22 3.87
CA ASN A 91 -1.63 -22.83 5.18
C ASN A 91 -2.93 -23.45 5.73
N ASP A 92 -2.91 -24.77 5.94
CA ASP A 92 -4.07 -25.51 6.40
C ASP A 92 -4.71 -24.99 7.69
N LEU A 93 -3.90 -24.49 8.65
CA LEU A 93 -4.41 -23.95 9.92
C LEU A 93 -5.14 -22.62 9.73
N ASN A 94 -4.60 -21.74 8.89
CA ASN A 94 -5.22 -20.44 8.61
C ASN A 94 -6.54 -20.63 7.88
N ARG A 95 -6.56 -21.52 6.88
CA ARG A 95 -7.79 -21.86 6.15
C ARG A 95 -8.89 -22.40 7.07
N GLU A 96 -8.54 -23.18 8.08
CA GLU A 96 -9.49 -23.70 9.08
C GLU A 96 -10.02 -22.59 10.01
N ILE A 97 -9.14 -21.72 10.50
CA ILE A 97 -9.51 -20.56 11.32
C ILE A 97 -10.43 -19.61 10.53
N GLU A 98 -10.10 -19.33 9.28
CA GLU A 98 -10.90 -18.48 8.40
C GLU A 98 -12.29 -19.06 8.15
N ALA A 99 -12.39 -20.37 7.88
CA ALA A 99 -13.67 -21.04 7.73
C ALA A 99 -14.52 -20.93 9.00
N ALA A 100 -13.95 -21.13 10.19
CA ALA A 100 -14.67 -21.02 11.46
C ALA A 100 -15.17 -19.59 11.73
N ILE A 101 -14.36 -18.57 11.42
CA ILE A 101 -14.77 -17.16 11.54
C ILE A 101 -15.94 -16.84 10.59
N LEU A 102 -15.88 -17.38 9.36
CA LEU A 102 -16.92 -17.17 8.36
C LEU A 102 -18.22 -17.92 8.69
N GLU A 103 -18.14 -19.08 9.32
CA GLU A 103 -19.28 -19.79 9.92
C GLU A 103 -19.94 -18.95 11.02
N ASP A 104 -19.18 -18.46 12.00
CA ASP A 104 -19.71 -17.64 13.09
C ASP A 104 -20.34 -16.32 12.59
N ALA A 105 -19.75 -15.74 11.54
CA ALA A 105 -20.29 -14.57 10.86
C ALA A 105 -21.56 -14.87 10.02
N GLY A 106 -21.93 -16.15 9.83
CA GLY A 106 -23.15 -16.59 9.16
C GLY A 106 -23.03 -16.73 7.64
N PHE A 107 -21.82 -16.88 7.11
CA PHE A 107 -21.55 -17.08 5.67
C PHE A 107 -21.56 -18.56 5.27
N LEU A 108 -21.36 -19.46 6.22
CA LEU A 108 -21.36 -20.91 6.06
C LEU A 108 -22.44 -21.45 7.00
N GLY A 109 -23.43 -22.16 6.45
CA GLY A 109 -24.57 -22.72 7.18
C GLY A 109 -25.08 -23.99 6.51
#